data_AF-A0A9X8QPE7-F1
#
_entry.id   AF-A0A9X8QPE7-F1
#
_cell.length_a   1.000
_cell.length_b   1.000
_cell.length_c   1.000
_cell.angle_alpha   90.00
_cell.angle_beta   90.00
_cell.angle_gamma   90.00
#
_symmetry.space_group_name_H-M   'P 1'
#
loop_
_entity.id
_entity.type
_entity.pdbx_description
1 polymer ?
#
loop_
_entity_poly.entity_id
_entity_poly.type
_entity_poly.pdbx_seq_one_letter_code
_entity_poly.pdbx_strand_id
1 'polypeptide(L)'
;MWQIVLALTPAVVVLFVLGWLALALGLALWSLRAPHRHAPRTAARFLLAAWVLLMLVVTLTPTQPIGSADATFWWRPGGGLLELGAQLEPGEVALLVRRQIAGTALFLPVPLLLRFAAPRWSAAGAFLLGVGLSVAIEVAQLLMRAGRVADIDDVLCAAAGTVVGAALALLAKGAAVALHRRAGSGRAVRAAAAPAPEEA
;
A
#
# COMPACT_ATOMS: atom_id res chain seq x y z
N MET A 1 -8.96 16.35 3.80
CA MET A 1 -8.25 15.61 2.73
C MET A 1 -7.73 16.49 1.59
N TRP A 2 -8.45 17.53 1.16
CA TRP A 2 -8.04 18.38 0.03
C TRP A 2 -6.62 18.96 0.12
N GLN A 3 -6.18 19.39 1.30
CA GLN A 3 -4.81 19.93 1.50
C GLN A 3 -3.70 18.91 1.19
N ILE A 4 -3.93 17.62 1.46
CA ILE A 4 -2.96 16.55 1.17
C ILE A 4 -2.93 16.26 -0.34
N VAL A 5 -4.08 16.29 -1.01
CA VAL A 5 -4.20 16.11 -2.47
C VAL A 5 -3.45 17.22 -3.21
N LEU A 6 -3.44 18.44 -2.68
CA LEU A 6 -2.66 19.55 -3.25
C LEU A 6 -1.14 19.33 -3.12
N ALA A 7 -0.69 18.66 -2.06
CA ALA A 7 0.71 18.33 -1.83
C ALA A 7 1.19 17.09 -2.61
N LEU A 8 0.28 16.32 -3.22
CA LEU A 8 0.65 15.18 -4.05
C LEU A 8 1.32 15.66 -5.35
N THR A 9 2.64 15.54 -5.38
CA THR A 9 3.45 15.68 -6.60
C THR A 9 3.95 14.31 -7.06
N PRO A 10 4.32 14.13 -8.35
CA PRO A 10 4.92 12.89 -8.81
C PRO A 10 6.13 12.46 -7.98
N ALA A 11 6.95 13.41 -7.54
CA ALA A 11 8.11 13.14 -6.68
C ALA A 11 7.70 12.52 -5.33
N VAL A 12 6.67 13.08 -4.68
CA VAL A 12 6.15 12.54 -3.41
C VAL A 12 5.63 11.12 -3.59
N VAL A 13 4.91 10.85 -4.68
CA VAL A 13 4.39 9.50 -4.98
C VAL A 13 5.53 8.50 -5.20
N VAL A 14 6.53 8.88 -5.98
CA VAL A 14 7.72 8.03 -6.21
C VAL A 14 8.46 7.75 -4.91
N LEU A 15 8.73 8.78 -4.09
CA LEU A 15 9.40 8.62 -2.80
C LEU A 15 8.59 7.72 -1.85
N PHE A 16 7.27 7.86 -1.84
CA PHE A 16 6.38 7.02 -1.05
C PHE A 16 6.48 5.54 -1.47
N VAL A 17 6.37 5.25 -2.77
CA VAL A 17 6.49 3.90 -3.32
C VAL A 17 7.87 3.29 -3.04
N LEU A 18 8.95 4.07 -3.25
CA LEU A 18 10.32 3.64 -2.95
C LEU A 18 10.54 3.39 -1.46
N GLY A 19 9.97 4.22 -0.58
CA GLY A 19 10.02 4.02 0.87
C GLY A 19 9.37 2.71 1.30
N TRP A 20 8.19 2.40 0.76
CA TRP A 20 7.51 1.12 1.01
C TRP A 20 8.26 -0.08 0.45
N LEU A 21 8.84 0.04 -0.74
CA LEU A 21 9.68 -1.00 -1.34
C LEU A 21 10.94 -1.25 -0.51
N ALA A 22 11.61 -0.19 -0.04
CA ALA A 22 12.80 -0.30 0.81
C ALA A 22 12.46 -0.96 2.15
N LEU A 23 11.33 -0.59 2.77
CA LEU A 23 10.83 -1.23 3.99
C LEU A 23 10.55 -2.73 3.76
N ALA A 24 9.84 -3.08 2.68
CA ALA A 24 9.56 -4.47 2.33
C ALA A 24 10.84 -5.28 2.12
N LEU A 25 11.84 -4.69 1.44
CA LEU A 25 13.14 -5.30 1.23
C LEU A 25 13.87 -5.51 2.56
N GLY A 26 13.84 -4.52 3.46
CA GLY A 26 14.40 -4.61 4.80
C GLY A 26 13.77 -5.75 5.62
N LEU A 27 12.44 -5.85 5.64
CA LEU A 27 11.71 -6.94 6.29
C LEU A 27 12.04 -8.31 5.69
N ALA A 28 12.17 -8.39 4.36
CA ALA A 28 12.55 -9.62 3.67
C ALA A 28 13.97 -10.06 4.02
N LEU A 29 14.95 -9.16 3.96
CA LEU A 29 16.34 -9.43 4.32
C LEU A 29 16.48 -9.79 5.80
N TRP A 30 15.76 -9.11 6.70
CA TRP A 30 15.75 -9.43 8.13
C TRP A 30 15.19 -10.85 8.36
N SER A 31 14.09 -11.20 7.69
CA SER A 31 13.50 -12.54 7.79
C SER A 31 14.46 -13.65 7.30
N LEU A 32 15.25 -13.38 6.26
CA LEU A 32 16.25 -14.33 5.76
C LEU A 32 17.46 -14.47 6.69
N ARG A 33 17.89 -13.37 7.34
CA ARG A 33 19.05 -13.40 8.26
C ARG A 33 18.73 -13.98 9.64
N ALA A 34 17.47 -13.94 10.07
CA ALA A 34 17.04 -14.39 11.39
C ALA A 34 15.78 -15.28 11.32
N PRO A 35 15.85 -16.46 10.68
CA PRO A 35 14.67 -17.29 10.38
C PRO A 35 13.92 -17.78 11.63
N HIS A 36 14.63 -17.98 12.74
CA HIS A 36 14.04 -18.41 14.01
C HIS A 36 13.44 -17.27 14.84
N ARG A 37 13.60 -16.01 14.43
CA ARG A 37 13.05 -14.87 15.17
C ARG A 37 11.66 -14.51 14.66
N HIS A 38 10.72 -14.36 15.59
CA HIS A 38 9.39 -13.83 15.29
C HIS A 38 9.34 -12.31 15.16
N ALA A 39 10.45 -11.61 15.46
CA ALA A 39 10.57 -10.15 15.43
C ALA A 39 10.13 -9.50 14.10
N PRO A 40 10.61 -9.90 12.90
CA PRO A 40 10.19 -9.28 11.64
C PRO A 40 8.69 -9.43 11.36
N ARG A 41 8.10 -10.57 11.72
CA ARG A 41 6.65 -10.79 11.59
C ARG A 41 5.86 -9.92 12.55
N THR A 42 6.35 -9.78 13.78
CA THR A 42 5.73 -8.94 14.82
C THR A 42 5.79 -7.47 14.42
N ALA A 43 6.94 -6.99 13.95
CA ALA A 43 7.08 -5.63 13.42
C ALA A 43 6.12 -5.38 12.25
N ALA A 44 6.02 -6.32 11.29
CA ALA A 44 5.08 -6.20 10.18
C ALA A 44 3.60 -6.15 10.64
N ARG A 45 3.23 -6.89 11.69
CA ARG A 45 1.88 -6.83 12.28
C ARG A 45 1.60 -5.47 12.93
N PHE A 46 2.53 -4.94 13.70
CA PHE A 46 2.40 -3.62 14.30
C PHE A 46 2.28 -2.54 13.24
N LEU A 47 3.15 -2.56 12.22
CA LEU A 47 3.08 -1.61 11.10
C LEU A 47 1.76 -1.74 10.33
N LEU A 48 1.28 -2.96 10.10
CA LEU A 48 0.00 -3.19 9.43
C LEU A 48 -1.16 -2.63 10.25
N ALA A 49 -1.21 -2.92 11.55
CA ALA A 49 -2.25 -2.41 12.44
C ALA A 49 -2.22 -0.88 12.53
N ALA A 50 -1.03 -0.29 12.67
CA ALA A 50 -0.85 1.16 12.70
C ALA A 50 -1.28 1.81 11.37
N TRP A 51 -0.94 1.21 10.24
CA TRP A 51 -1.34 1.71 8.92
C TRP A 51 -2.85 1.62 8.70
N VAL A 52 -3.46 0.48 9.04
CA VAL A 52 -4.92 0.30 8.94
C VAL A 52 -5.64 1.30 9.85
N LEU A 53 -5.16 1.50 11.08
CA LEU A 53 -5.72 2.50 11.98
C LEU A 53 -5.60 3.91 11.39
N LEU A 54 -4.41 4.31 10.92
CA LEU A 54 -4.21 5.61 10.28
C LEU A 54 -5.16 5.79 9.09
N MET A 55 -5.27 4.77 8.24
CA MET A 55 -6.16 4.79 7.09
C MET A 55 -7.62 4.99 7.54
N LEU A 56 -8.11 4.22 8.51
CA LEU A 56 -9.47 4.37 9.04
C LEU A 56 -9.70 5.76 9.64
N VAL A 57 -8.73 6.32 10.37
CA VAL A 57 -8.83 7.70 10.86
C VAL A 57 -8.93 8.68 9.71
N VAL A 58 -8.05 8.58 8.70
CA VAL A 58 -8.04 9.52 7.57
C VAL A 58 -9.30 9.41 6.71
N THR A 59 -9.86 8.21 6.56
CA THR A 59 -11.05 8.00 5.70
C THR A 59 -12.34 8.25 6.45
N LEU A 60 -12.47 7.82 7.70
CA LEU A 60 -13.71 7.90 8.47
C LEU A 60 -13.83 9.15 9.32
N THR A 61 -12.82 10.02 9.38
CA THR A 61 -13.00 11.33 10.02
C THR A 61 -13.99 12.17 9.21
N PRO A 62 -15.14 12.54 9.79
CA PRO A 62 -16.16 13.29 9.09
C PRO A 62 -15.67 14.70 8.75
N THR A 63 -16.05 15.20 7.57
CA THR A 63 -15.77 16.59 7.14
C THR A 63 -16.91 17.54 7.45
N GLN A 64 -18.11 17.01 7.73
CA GLN A 64 -19.31 17.72 8.16
C GLN A 64 -19.98 16.93 9.29
N PRO A 65 -20.94 17.51 10.04
CA PRO A 65 -21.67 16.76 11.06
C PRO A 65 -22.31 15.48 10.49
N ILE A 66 -22.33 14.40 11.27
CA ILE A 66 -22.95 13.14 10.86
C ILE A 66 -24.45 13.37 10.63
N GLY A 67 -24.96 12.91 9.49
CA GLY A 67 -26.37 13.11 9.09
C GLY A 67 -26.67 14.45 8.41
N SER A 68 -25.68 15.33 8.21
CA SER A 68 -25.91 16.65 7.60
C SER A 68 -26.04 16.65 6.08
N ALA A 69 -25.73 15.54 5.41
CA ALA A 69 -25.76 15.42 3.95
C ALA A 69 -26.66 14.26 3.49
N ASP A 70 -26.91 14.19 2.18
CA ASP A 70 -27.61 13.07 1.58
C ASP A 70 -26.72 11.84 1.41
N ALA A 71 -27.34 10.66 1.46
CA ALA A 71 -26.68 9.40 1.19
C ALA A 71 -26.59 9.18 -0.33
N THR A 72 -25.54 9.72 -0.94
CA THR A 72 -25.32 9.63 -2.39
C THR A 72 -24.22 8.62 -2.71
N PHE A 73 -24.49 7.77 -3.70
CA PHE A 73 -23.52 6.81 -4.25
C PHE A 73 -23.37 7.00 -5.75
N TRP A 74 -22.14 7.10 -6.24
CA TRP A 74 -21.81 7.21 -7.65
C TRP A 74 -21.40 5.86 -8.24
N TRP A 75 -22.29 5.33 -9.09
CA TRP A 75 -22.15 3.97 -9.65
C TRP A 75 -21.32 3.90 -10.94
N ARG A 76 -21.07 5.03 -11.60
CA ARG A 76 -20.45 5.05 -12.93
C ARG A 76 -18.94 5.11 -12.80
N PRO A 77 -18.20 4.05 -13.18
CA PRO A 77 -16.74 4.08 -13.18
C PRO A 77 -16.21 5.17 -14.11
N GLY A 78 -15.24 5.91 -13.62
CA GLY A 78 -14.68 7.07 -14.28
C GLY A 78 -15.68 8.21 -14.47
N GLY A 79 -16.81 8.22 -13.74
CA GLY A 79 -17.84 9.25 -13.89
C GLY A 79 -17.28 10.67 -13.70
N GLY A 80 -16.28 10.84 -12.83
CA GLY A 80 -15.63 12.14 -12.64
C GLY A 80 -14.60 12.53 -13.71
N LEU A 81 -14.02 11.59 -14.47
CA LEU A 81 -12.93 11.83 -15.44
C LEU A 81 -13.33 11.60 -16.90
N LEU A 82 -14.31 10.73 -17.14
CA LEU A 82 -14.72 10.19 -18.44
C LEU A 82 -16.15 10.61 -18.79
N GLU A 83 -16.69 11.64 -18.14
CA GLU A 83 -17.98 12.18 -18.50
C GLU A 83 -17.88 12.80 -19.92
N LEU A 84 -18.28 12.03 -20.93
CA LEU A 84 -18.38 12.49 -22.32
C LEU A 84 -19.34 13.69 -22.37
N GLY A 85 -18.80 14.90 -22.27
CA GLY A 85 -19.56 16.15 -22.34
C GLY A 85 -19.18 17.19 -21.28
N ALA A 86 -18.51 16.82 -20.19
CA ALA A 86 -18.01 17.77 -19.21
C ALA A 86 -16.68 18.38 -19.72
N GLN A 87 -16.68 19.68 -20.04
CA GLN A 87 -15.45 20.43 -20.25
C GLN A 87 -14.83 20.72 -18.88
N LEU A 88 -14.12 19.74 -18.34
CA LEU A 88 -13.34 19.92 -17.12
C LEU A 88 -12.14 20.81 -17.41
N GLU A 89 -11.92 21.80 -16.55
CA GLU A 89 -10.73 22.62 -16.64
C GLU A 89 -9.48 21.78 -16.31
N PRO A 90 -8.31 22.05 -16.91
CA PRO A 90 -7.10 21.26 -16.67
C PRO A 90 -6.73 21.12 -15.18
N GLY A 91 -7.04 22.14 -14.37
CA GLY A 91 -6.84 22.12 -12.93
C GLY A 91 -7.74 21.12 -12.18
N GLU A 92 -8.98 20.95 -12.64
CA GLU A 92 -9.95 20.00 -12.05
C GLU A 92 -9.54 18.57 -12.37
N VAL A 93 -9.15 18.31 -13.62
CA VAL A 93 -8.60 17.01 -14.04
C VAL A 93 -7.38 16.65 -13.20
N ALA A 94 -6.45 17.59 -13.02
CA ALA A 94 -5.25 17.35 -12.21
C ALA A 94 -5.60 17.01 -10.75
N LEU A 95 -6.61 17.68 -10.18
CA LEU A 95 -7.05 17.44 -8.81
C LEU A 95 -7.70 16.04 -8.66
N LEU A 96 -8.55 15.66 -9.62
CA LEU A 96 -9.18 14.34 -9.66
C LEU A 96 -8.14 13.23 -9.79
N VAL A 97 -7.19 13.37 -10.73
CA VAL A 97 -6.09 12.40 -10.88
C VAL A 97 -5.28 12.28 -9.59
N ARG A 98 -4.95 13.39 -8.92
CA ARG A 98 -4.24 13.34 -7.63
C ARG A 98 -5.06 12.64 -6.55
N ARG A 99 -6.39 12.81 -6.51
CA ARG A 99 -7.27 12.07 -5.60
C ARG A 99 -7.20 10.56 -5.87
N GLN A 100 -7.29 10.14 -7.11
CA GLN A 100 -7.20 8.72 -7.49
C GLN A 100 -5.85 8.10 -7.10
N ILE A 101 -4.76 8.83 -7.34
CA ILE A 101 -3.42 8.41 -6.93
C ILE A 101 -3.32 8.29 -5.40
N ALA A 102 -3.85 9.27 -4.66
CA ALA A 102 -3.87 9.23 -3.20
C ALA A 102 -4.67 8.04 -2.66
N GLY A 103 -5.86 7.77 -3.23
CA GLY A 103 -6.68 6.61 -2.89
C GLY A 103 -5.93 5.31 -3.14
N THR A 104 -5.30 5.17 -4.31
CA THR A 104 -4.48 4.01 -4.67
C THR A 104 -3.29 3.83 -3.70
N ALA A 105 -2.57 4.91 -3.41
CA ALA A 105 -1.40 4.89 -2.53
C ALA A 105 -1.75 4.50 -1.08
N LEU A 106 -2.95 4.84 -0.61
CA LEU A 106 -3.41 4.53 0.74
C LEU A 106 -3.59 3.02 0.98
N PHE A 107 -4.00 2.28 -0.05
CA PHE A 107 -4.23 0.83 0.03
C PHE A 107 -2.98 -0.02 -0.26
N LEU A 108 -1.95 0.56 -0.89
CA LEU A 108 -0.70 -0.12 -1.24
C LEU A 108 -0.03 -0.83 -0.04
N PRO A 109 0.09 -0.23 1.16
CA PRO A 109 0.84 -0.86 2.24
C PRO A 109 0.14 -2.07 2.86
N VAL A 110 -1.18 -2.18 2.72
CA VAL A 110 -1.99 -3.24 3.34
C VAL A 110 -1.55 -4.65 2.89
N PRO A 111 -1.63 -5.03 1.60
CA PRO A 111 -1.20 -6.35 1.14
C PRO A 111 0.32 -6.52 1.27
N LEU A 112 1.09 -5.43 1.16
CA LEU A 112 2.54 -5.44 1.29
C LEU A 112 2.95 -5.94 2.67
N LEU A 113 2.44 -5.29 3.72
CA LEU A 113 2.71 -5.66 5.11
C LEU A 113 2.06 -6.99 5.48
N LEU A 114 0.84 -7.26 5.00
CA LEU A 114 0.15 -8.53 5.22
C LEU A 114 1.01 -9.72 4.77
N ARG A 115 1.72 -9.59 3.65
CA ARG A 115 2.60 -10.64 3.11
C ARG A 115 3.77 -11.00 4.04
N PHE A 116 4.14 -10.14 4.98
CA PHE A 116 5.14 -10.40 6.03
C PHE A 116 4.50 -10.73 7.38
N ALA A 117 3.39 -10.06 7.74
CA ALA A 117 2.66 -10.25 8.98
C ALA A 117 1.96 -11.63 9.08
N ALA A 118 1.42 -12.08 7.95
CA ALA A 118 0.64 -13.31 7.81
C ALA A 118 0.93 -14.00 6.46
N PRO A 119 2.11 -14.62 6.27
CA PRO A 119 2.56 -15.15 4.98
C PRO A 119 1.70 -16.30 4.42
N ARG A 120 0.78 -16.86 5.22
CA ARG A 120 -0.20 -17.87 4.81
C ARG A 120 -1.33 -17.32 3.94
N TRP A 121 -1.52 -16.00 3.89
CA TRP A 121 -2.53 -15.40 3.04
C TRP A 121 -2.13 -15.49 1.56
N SER A 122 -3.07 -15.96 0.74
CA SER A 122 -2.93 -15.95 -0.72
C SER A 122 -2.99 -14.53 -1.26
N ALA A 123 -2.47 -14.30 -2.47
CA ALA A 123 -2.58 -13.01 -3.14
C ALA A 123 -4.07 -12.62 -3.35
N ALA A 124 -4.91 -13.59 -3.72
CA ALA A 124 -6.35 -13.39 -3.83
C ALA A 124 -6.99 -12.99 -2.49
N GLY A 125 -6.60 -13.63 -1.37
CA GLY A 125 -7.10 -13.25 -0.05
C GLY A 125 -6.68 -11.84 0.36
N ALA A 126 -5.43 -11.45 0.06
CA ALA A 126 -4.96 -10.09 0.29
C ALA A 126 -5.71 -9.06 -0.57
N PHE A 127 -5.98 -9.39 -1.84
CA PHE A 127 -6.80 -8.60 -2.75
C PHE A 127 -8.22 -8.39 -2.22
N LEU A 128 -8.91 -9.48 -1.88
CA LEU A 128 -10.27 -9.45 -1.34
C LEU A 128 -10.35 -8.69 -0.01
N LEU A 129 -9.32 -8.79 0.84
CA LEU A 129 -9.25 -8.00 2.07
C LEU A 129 -9.14 -6.51 1.78
N GLY A 130 -8.28 -6.10 0.85
CA GLY A 130 -8.12 -4.70 0.47
C GLY A 130 -9.39 -4.10 -0.13
N VAL A 131 -10.01 -4.80 -1.09
CA VAL A 131 -11.27 -4.39 -1.70
C VAL A 131 -12.41 -4.39 -0.68
N GLY A 132 -12.54 -5.44 0.13
CA GLY A 132 -13.57 -5.52 1.16
C GLY A 132 -13.45 -4.42 2.21
N LEU A 133 -12.22 -4.06 2.59
CA LEU A 133 -11.96 -2.94 3.48
C LEU A 133 -12.33 -1.59 2.86
N SER A 134 -12.07 -1.39 1.57
CA SER A 134 -12.52 -0.21 0.84
C SER A 134 -14.03 -0.12 0.78
N VAL A 135 -14.72 -1.21 0.41
CA VAL A 135 -16.19 -1.26 0.40
C VAL A 135 -16.75 -0.96 1.79
N ALA A 136 -16.17 -1.51 2.86
CA ALA A 136 -16.61 -1.22 4.22
C ALA A 136 -16.44 0.26 4.60
N ILE A 137 -15.35 0.91 4.14
CA ILE A 137 -15.11 2.34 4.34
C ILE A 137 -16.16 3.17 3.58
N GLU A 138 -16.40 2.87 2.31
CA GLU A 138 -17.41 3.56 1.48
C GLU A 138 -18.81 3.43 2.09
N VAL A 139 -19.18 2.22 2.52
CA VAL A 139 -20.47 1.97 3.20
C VAL A 139 -20.55 2.75 4.51
N ALA A 140 -19.50 2.76 5.31
CA ALA A 140 -19.48 3.55 6.54
C ALA A 140 -19.63 5.05 6.26
N GLN A 141 -18.92 5.59 5.27
CA GLN A 141 -19.04 6.99 4.86
C GLN A 141 -20.44 7.33 4.34
N LEU A 142 -21.05 6.44 3.54
CA LEU A 142 -22.41 6.58 3.05
C LEU A 142 -23.42 6.63 4.20
N LEU A 143 -23.28 5.74 5.19
CA LEU A 143 -24.14 5.72 6.38
C LEU A 143 -23.91 6.93 7.29
N MET A 144 -22.68 7.43 7.39
CA MET A 144 -22.36 8.62 8.16
C MET A 144 -23.00 9.89 7.59
N ARG A 145 -23.30 9.95 6.29
CA ARG A 145 -23.99 11.09 5.66
C ARG A 145 -23.34 12.44 6.02
N ALA A 146 -22.01 12.46 6.02
CA ALA A 146 -21.18 13.51 6.62
C ALA A 146 -20.39 14.32 5.58
N GLY A 147 -21.03 14.65 4.45
CA GLY A 147 -20.45 15.47 3.39
C GLY A 147 -19.47 14.74 2.46
N ARG A 148 -19.51 13.41 2.42
CA ARG A 148 -18.77 12.58 1.45
C ARG A 148 -19.75 11.77 0.61
N VAL A 149 -19.48 11.72 -0.68
CA VAL A 149 -20.18 10.84 -1.64
C VAL A 149 -19.39 9.55 -1.73
N ALA A 150 -20.08 8.43 -1.61
CA ALA A 150 -19.46 7.13 -1.81
C ALA A 150 -19.32 6.85 -3.31
N ASP A 151 -18.18 6.32 -3.73
CA ASP A 151 -17.79 6.27 -5.15
C ASP A 151 -17.17 4.93 -5.53
N ILE A 152 -17.63 4.34 -6.64
CA ILE A 152 -17.03 3.13 -7.22
C ILE A 152 -15.56 3.34 -7.60
N ASP A 153 -15.20 4.56 -7.98
CA ASP A 153 -13.83 4.92 -8.35
C ASP A 153 -12.85 4.83 -7.17
N ASP A 154 -13.32 5.08 -5.94
CA ASP A 154 -12.53 4.91 -4.72
C ASP A 154 -12.25 3.40 -4.46
N VAL A 155 -13.22 2.52 -4.75
CA VAL A 155 -13.05 1.05 -4.68
C VAL A 155 -12.09 0.52 -5.74
N LEU A 156 -12.18 1.03 -6.97
CA LEU A 156 -11.27 0.67 -8.06
C LEU A 156 -9.83 1.10 -7.76
N CYS A 157 -9.65 2.30 -7.19
CA CYS A 157 -8.35 2.78 -6.74
C CYS A 157 -7.78 1.90 -5.61
N ALA A 158 -8.61 1.50 -4.64
CA ALA A 158 -8.21 0.58 -3.60
C ALA A 158 -7.79 -0.79 -4.15
N ALA A 159 -8.52 -1.31 -5.13
CA ALA A 159 -8.17 -2.56 -5.82
C ALA A 159 -6.81 -2.45 -6.52
N ALA A 160 -6.57 -1.35 -7.26
CA ALA A 160 -5.29 -1.09 -7.91
C ALA A 160 -4.15 -0.98 -6.89
N GLY A 161 -4.36 -0.24 -5.79
CA GLY A 161 -3.39 -0.11 -4.71
C GLY A 161 -3.04 -1.47 -4.12
N THR A 162 -4.05 -2.32 -3.94
CA THR A 162 -3.86 -3.66 -3.39
C THR A 162 -3.04 -4.56 -4.33
N VAL A 163 -3.27 -4.48 -5.64
CA VAL A 163 -2.45 -5.20 -6.63
C VAL A 163 -1.01 -4.72 -6.60
N VAL A 164 -0.79 -3.40 -6.63
CA VAL A 164 0.56 -2.80 -6.62
C VAL A 164 1.32 -3.19 -5.35
N GLY A 165 0.68 -3.09 -4.18
CA GLY A 165 1.30 -3.46 -2.91
C GLY A 165 1.70 -4.93 -2.82
N ALA A 166 0.84 -5.83 -3.32
CA ALA A 166 1.16 -7.25 -3.41
C ALA A 166 2.36 -7.51 -4.33
N ALA A 167 2.39 -6.84 -5.50
CA ALA A 167 3.50 -6.95 -6.45
C ALA A 167 4.83 -6.47 -5.83
N LEU A 168 4.83 -5.31 -5.16
CA LEU A 168 6.01 -4.78 -4.49
C LEU A 168 6.54 -5.73 -3.40
N ALA A 169 5.67 -6.38 -2.64
CA ALA A 169 6.09 -7.36 -1.65
C ALA A 169 6.74 -8.61 -2.28
N LEU A 170 6.23 -9.07 -3.42
CA LEU A 170 6.83 -10.18 -4.16
C LEU A 170 8.20 -9.77 -4.74
N LEU A 171 8.29 -8.58 -5.34
CA LEU A 171 9.54 -8.01 -5.84
C LEU A 171 10.59 -7.90 -4.73
N ALA A 172 10.22 -7.35 -3.57
CA ALA A 172 11.11 -7.23 -2.42
C ALA A 172 11.62 -8.59 -1.93
N LYS A 173 10.75 -9.60 -1.84
CA LYS A 173 11.14 -10.96 -1.45
C LYS A 173 12.08 -11.60 -2.48
N GLY A 174 11.77 -11.48 -3.76
CA GLY A 174 12.62 -11.99 -4.84
C GLY A 174 14.01 -11.35 -4.83
N ALA A 175 14.06 -10.03 -4.71
CA ALA A 175 15.30 -9.27 -4.60
C ALA A 175 16.11 -9.68 -3.36
N ALA A 176 15.46 -9.80 -2.20
CA ALA A 176 16.14 -10.23 -0.97
C ALA A 176 16.78 -11.62 -1.10
N VAL A 177 16.08 -12.58 -1.71
CA VAL A 177 16.63 -13.93 -1.96
C VAL A 177 17.83 -13.87 -2.90
N ALA A 178 17.74 -13.11 -4.00
CA ALA A 178 18.83 -12.95 -4.95
C ALA A 178 20.07 -12.32 -4.30
N LEU A 179 19.88 -11.26 -3.50
CA LEU A 179 20.96 -10.61 -2.75
C LEU A 179 21.58 -11.53 -1.71
N HIS A 180 20.76 -12.30 -0.99
CA HIS A 180 21.24 -13.25 0.02
C HIS A 180 22.09 -14.37 -0.61
N ARG A 181 21.65 -14.92 -1.75
CA ARG A 181 22.40 -15.94 -2.49
C ARG A 181 23.76 -15.42 -2.97
N ARG A 182 23.81 -14.20 -3.51
CA ARG A 182 25.06 -13.55 -3.97
C ARG A 182 26.05 -13.31 -2.82
N ALA A 183 25.55 -12.92 -1.65
CA ALA A 183 26.38 -12.73 -0.46
C ALA A 183 26.98 -14.06 0.04
N GLY A 184 26.20 -15.15 -0.01
CA GLY A 184 26.67 -16.48 0.33
C GLY A 184 27.75 -17.01 -0.60
N SER A 185 27.57 -16.86 -1.93
CA SER A 185 28.57 -17.29 -2.91
C SER A 185 29.88 -16.51 -2.79
N GLY A 186 29.83 -15.19 -2.56
CA GLY A 186 31.03 -14.37 -2.35
C GLY A 186 31.81 -14.75 -1.09
N ARG A 187 31.12 -15.18 -0.03
CA ARG A 187 31.77 -15.65 1.21
C ARG A 187 32.47 -16.99 1.00
N ALA A 188 31.88 -17.90 0.24
CA ALA A 188 32.51 -19.18 -0.10
C ALA A 188 33.78 -19.00 -0.94
N VAL A 189 33.74 -18.12 -1.96
CA VAL A 189 34.92 -17.78 -2.77
C VAL A 189 36.04 -17.16 -1.93
N ARG A 190 35.72 -16.23 -1.02
CA ARG A 190 36.72 -15.64 -0.11
C ARG A 190 37.31 -16.64 0.87
N ALA A 191 36.50 -17.56 1.40
CA ALA A 191 36.99 -18.60 2.30
C ALA A 191 37.94 -19.59 1.57
N ALA A 192 37.65 -19.93 0.32
CA ALA A 192 38.52 -20.78 -0.49
C ALA A 192 39.84 -20.10 -0.91
N ALA A 193 39.87 -18.76 -0.94
CA ALA A 193 41.06 -17.97 -1.27
C ALA A 193 41.91 -17.58 -0.05
N ALA A 194 41.50 -17.93 1.17
CA ALA A 194 42.29 -17.66 2.37
C ALA A 194 43.50 -18.64 2.43
N PRO A 195 44.73 -18.14 2.66
CA PRO A 195 45.90 -19.00 2.77
C PRO A 195 45.71 -19.99 3.93
N ALA A 196 46.12 -21.25 3.73
CA ALA A 196 46.07 -22.27 4.77
C ALA A 196 46.87 -21.80 6.00
N PRO A 197 46.38 -22.02 7.22
CA PRO A 197 47.13 -21.68 8.42
C PRO A 197 48.46 -22.45 8.40
N GLU A 198 49.58 -21.73 8.47
CA GLU A 198 50.90 -22.34 8.69
C GLU A 198 50.84 -23.12 10.00
N GLU A 199 50.98 -24.44 9.91
CA GLU A 199 51.16 -25.31 11.07
C GLU A 199 52.46 -24.90 11.77
N ALA A 200 52.34 -24.41 13.01
CA ALA A 200 53.45 -24.04 13.90
C ALA A 200 53.81 -25.19 14.83
#